data_AF-A0A7S0HKJ2-F1
#
_entry.id   AF-A0A7S0HKJ2-F1
#
_cell.length_a   1.000
_cell.length_b   1.000
_cell.length_c   1.000
_cell.angle_alpha   90.00
_cell.angle_beta   90.00
_cell.angle_gamma   90.00
#
_symmetry.space_group_name_H-M   'P 1'
#
loop_
_entity.id
_entity.type
_entity.pdbx_description
1 polymer ?
#
loop_
_entity_poly.entity_id
_entity_poly.type
_entity_poly.pdbx_seq_one_letter_code
_entity_poly.pdbx_strand_id
1 'polypeptide(L)'
;GDRSRRRLESIVPRHTALFLFNTSTREMYGVFEAQQPGGTNLVPEAWRDVPGRTAAEAYRSTNASPFPAQIRFTTVSNYSPLPERCFEHIVDYEGSSSRFHFELRPTQVVELLSAFRAHEDSMQHA
;
A
#
# COMPACT_ATOMS: atom_id res chain seq x y z
N GLY A 1 13.39 10.64 0.54
CA GLY A 1 13.05 11.94 -0.06
C GLY A 1 13.16 11.83 -1.56
N ASP A 2 12.33 12.57 -2.30
CA ASP A 2 12.16 12.57 -3.78
C ASP A 2 11.43 11.34 -4.39
N ARG A 3 11.95 10.11 -4.32
CA ARG A 3 11.29 8.94 -4.98
C ARG A 3 9.85 8.66 -4.52
N SER A 4 9.59 8.71 -3.21
CA SER A 4 8.25 8.50 -2.66
C SER A 4 7.27 9.61 -3.08
N ARG A 5 7.77 10.83 -3.26
CA ARG A 5 6.96 11.98 -3.66
C ARG A 5 6.53 11.85 -5.13
N ARG A 6 7.46 11.55 -6.04
CA ARG A 6 7.14 11.37 -7.47
C ARG A 6 6.11 10.27 -7.72
N ARG A 7 6.14 9.19 -6.95
CA ARG A 7 5.11 8.13 -7.02
C ARG A 7 3.73 8.59 -6.54
N LEU A 8 3.67 9.48 -5.55
CA LEU A 8 2.40 10.03 -5.11
C LEU A 8 1.79 10.99 -6.14
N GLU A 9 2.64 11.68 -6.89
CA GLU A 9 2.23 12.60 -7.97
C GLU A 9 1.68 11.86 -9.20
N SER A 10 2.09 10.61 -9.45
CA SER A 10 1.55 9.80 -10.55
C SER A 10 0.21 9.14 -10.25
N ILE A 11 -0.26 9.20 -9.00
CA ILE A 11 -1.56 8.65 -8.60
C ILE A 11 -2.66 9.60 -9.08
N VAL A 12 -3.49 9.11 -9.99
CA VAL A 12 -4.65 9.84 -10.48
C VAL A 12 -5.87 9.37 -9.70
N PRO A 13 -6.54 10.25 -8.93
CA PRO A 13 -7.75 9.91 -8.22
C PRO A 13 -8.78 9.27 -9.14
N ARG A 14 -9.48 8.25 -8.66
CA ARG A 14 -10.51 7.49 -9.41
C ARG A 14 -10.04 6.71 -10.63
N HIS A 15 -8.74 6.73 -10.94
CA HIS A 15 -8.16 6.01 -12.07
C HIS A 15 -7.03 5.06 -11.65
N THR A 16 -6.46 5.25 -10.45
CA THR A 16 -5.39 4.39 -9.93
C THR A 16 -5.90 3.52 -8.80
N ALA A 17 -5.88 2.21 -9.02
CA ALA A 17 -6.07 1.21 -7.96
C ALA A 17 -4.83 1.21 -7.06
N LEU A 18 -5.07 1.18 -5.75
CA LEU A 18 -4.03 1.13 -4.73
C LEU A 18 -4.12 -0.18 -3.96
N PHE A 19 -2.94 -0.76 -3.73
CA PHE A 19 -2.74 -1.95 -2.89
C PHE A 19 -1.71 -1.60 -1.82
N LEU A 20 -1.92 -2.10 -0.61
CA LEU A 20 -1.00 -1.93 0.50
C LEU A 20 -0.35 -3.28 0.81
N PHE A 21 0.97 -3.36 0.72
CA PHE A 21 1.71 -4.55 1.09
C PHE A 21 2.35 -4.40 2.47
N ASN A 22 2.03 -5.31 3.38
CA ASN A 22 2.69 -5.40 4.68
C ASN A 22 3.94 -6.26 4.55
N THR A 23 5.11 -5.65 4.65
CA THR A 23 6.39 -6.37 4.52
C THR A 23 6.68 -7.32 5.67
N SER A 24 6.07 -7.13 6.83
CA SER A 24 6.27 -7.98 8.02
C SER A 24 5.43 -9.24 7.97
N THR A 25 4.14 -9.12 7.59
CA THR A 25 3.25 -10.29 7.46
C THR A 25 3.27 -10.92 6.08
N ARG A 26 3.86 -10.23 5.09
CA ARG A 26 3.89 -10.63 3.67
C ARG A 26 2.48 -10.82 3.12
N GLU A 27 1.62 -9.86 3.42
CA GLU A 27 0.22 -9.84 2.98
C GLU A 27 -0.07 -8.57 2.18
N MET A 28 -0.91 -8.71 1.16
CA MET A 28 -1.43 -7.61 0.38
C MET A 28 -2.87 -7.29 0.80
N TYR A 29 -3.14 -6.01 0.98
CA TYR A 29 -4.41 -5.44 1.37
C TYR A 29 -4.94 -4.59 0.21
N GLY A 30 -6.24 -4.64 -0.03
CA GLY A 30 -6.88 -3.93 -1.12
C GLY A 30 -8.33 -4.37 -1.33
N VAL A 31 -9.06 -3.73 -2.22
CA VAL A 31 -8.61 -2.71 -3.18
C VAL A 31 -8.98 -1.32 -2.68
N PHE A 32 -8.03 -0.39 -2.74
CA PHE A 32 -8.25 1.00 -2.38
C PHE A 32 -8.25 1.89 -3.62
N GLU A 33 -8.92 3.03 -3.52
CA GLU A 33 -8.92 4.07 -4.55
C GLU A 33 -8.49 5.40 -3.94
N ALA A 34 -7.60 6.11 -4.63
CA ALA A 34 -7.18 7.44 -4.22
C ALA A 34 -8.35 8.44 -4.31
N GLN A 35 -8.61 9.15 -3.22
CA GLN A 35 -9.62 10.23 -3.18
C GLN A 35 -9.08 11.57 -3.68
N GLN A 36 -7.77 11.77 -3.59
CA GLN A 36 -7.05 12.98 -3.99
C GLN A 36 -5.61 12.64 -4.35
N PRO A 37 -4.89 13.51 -5.08
CA PRO A 37 -3.47 13.31 -5.34
C PRO A 37 -2.71 13.15 -4.02
N GLY A 38 -1.66 12.33 -4.03
CA GLY A 38 -0.83 12.20 -2.84
C GLY A 38 -0.05 13.48 -2.54
N GLY A 39 0.34 13.65 -1.29
CA GLY A 39 1.00 14.86 -0.80
C GLY A 39 1.99 14.57 0.32
N THR A 40 2.46 15.66 0.93
CA THR A 40 3.42 15.61 2.03
C THR A 40 2.76 16.10 3.33
N ASN A 41 2.81 15.32 4.40
CA ASN A 41 2.23 15.63 5.71
C ASN A 41 0.76 16.08 5.62
N LEU A 42 -0.07 15.35 4.87
CA LEU A 42 -1.52 15.59 4.81
C LEU A 42 -2.22 15.40 6.17
N VAL A 43 -1.63 14.57 7.03
CA VAL A 43 -1.96 14.31 8.43
C VAL A 43 -0.62 14.32 9.20
N PRO A 44 -0.11 15.51 9.60
CA PRO A 44 1.19 15.66 10.26
C PRO A 44 1.34 14.91 11.59
N GLU A 45 0.23 14.65 12.27
CA GLU A 45 0.16 13.94 13.55
C GLU A 45 0.12 12.41 13.38
N ALA A 46 -0.03 11.90 12.16
CA ALA A 46 -0.12 10.46 11.92
C ALA A 46 1.14 9.73 12.42
N TRP A 47 0.92 8.67 13.20
CA TRP A 47 1.95 7.79 13.76
C TRP A 47 2.90 8.43 14.78
N ARG A 48 2.56 9.62 15.32
CA ARG A 48 3.39 10.30 16.34
C ARG A 48 3.42 9.56 17.68
N ASP A 49 2.32 8.91 18.03
CA ASP A 49 2.14 8.30 19.36
C ASP A 49 2.44 6.80 19.39
N VAL A 50 2.98 6.21 18.31
CA VAL A 50 3.32 4.78 18.29
C VAL A 50 4.58 4.52 19.13
N PRO A 51 4.48 3.84 20.29
CA PRO A 51 5.63 3.62 21.16
C PRO A 51 6.67 2.70 20.51
N GLY A 52 7.95 2.92 20.80
CA GLY A 52 9.04 2.04 20.35
C GLY A 52 9.47 2.21 18.88
N ARG A 53 8.86 3.11 18.11
CA ARG A 53 9.34 3.50 16.78
C ARG A 53 10.33 4.65 16.92
N THR A 54 11.63 4.37 16.75
CA THR A 54 12.72 5.38 16.80
C THR A 54 12.44 6.61 15.94
N ALA A 55 11.79 6.41 14.78
CA ALA A 55 11.35 7.49 13.90
C ALA A 55 10.24 8.35 14.53
N ALA A 56 9.30 7.79 15.27
CA ALA A 56 8.25 8.58 15.94
C ALA A 56 8.83 9.45 17.07
N GLU A 57 9.82 8.94 17.81
CA GLU A 57 10.50 9.72 18.86
C GLU A 57 11.34 10.85 18.27
N ALA A 58 12.10 10.57 17.20
CA ALA A 58 12.87 11.59 16.50
C ALA A 58 12.00 12.70 15.90
N TYR A 59 10.76 12.39 15.51
CA TYR A 59 9.81 13.35 14.94
C TYR A 59 8.86 13.97 15.96
N ARG A 60 8.84 13.54 17.23
CA ARG A 60 7.94 14.09 18.26
C ARG A 60 8.13 15.60 18.50
N SER A 61 9.35 16.11 18.29
CA SER A 61 9.68 17.55 18.37
C SER A 61 9.40 18.32 17.08
N THR A 62 8.97 17.64 16.01
CA THR A 62 8.66 18.25 14.71
C THR A 62 7.15 18.31 14.50
N ASN A 63 6.67 19.29 13.72
CA ASN A 63 5.28 19.33 13.29
C ASN A 63 5.03 18.50 12.02
N ALA A 64 5.67 17.32 11.91
CA ALA A 64 5.62 16.45 10.73
C ALA A 64 5.49 14.98 11.12
N SER A 65 4.92 14.18 10.22
CA SER A 65 4.81 12.74 10.41
C SER A 65 6.15 12.07 10.09
N PRO A 66 6.52 10.99 10.79
CA PRO A 66 7.64 10.13 10.39
C PRO A 66 7.41 9.50 9.00
N PHE A 67 6.18 9.48 8.50
CA PHE A 67 5.81 9.05 7.15
C PHE A 67 5.21 10.23 6.38
N PRO A 68 6.06 11.13 5.84
CA PRO A 68 5.59 12.39 5.28
C PRO A 68 4.87 12.18 3.95
N ALA A 69 5.23 11.19 3.14
CA ALA A 69 4.53 10.86 1.90
C ALA A 69 3.18 10.18 2.23
N GLN A 70 2.06 10.86 1.98
CA GLN A 70 0.73 10.43 2.40
C GLN A 70 -0.30 10.62 1.28
N ILE A 71 -1.33 9.79 1.28
CA ILE A 71 -2.47 9.90 0.36
C ILE A 71 -3.76 9.50 1.08
N ARG A 72 -4.87 10.19 0.78
CA ARG A 72 -6.19 9.78 1.26
C ARG A 72 -6.82 8.82 0.27
N PHE A 73 -7.40 7.74 0.77
CA PHE A 73 -8.01 6.70 -0.04
C PHE A 73 -9.37 6.29 0.53
N THR A 74 -10.16 5.60 -0.29
CA THR A 74 -11.36 4.87 0.14
C THR A 74 -11.17 3.38 -0.13
N THR A 75 -11.82 2.53 0.67
CA THR A 75 -11.91 1.11 0.37
C THR A 75 -12.95 0.89 -0.72
N VAL A 76 -12.54 0.26 -1.82
CA VAL A 76 -13.42 -0.14 -2.94
C VAL A 76 -13.99 -1.53 -2.70
N SER A 77 -13.17 -2.44 -2.19
CA SER A 77 -13.57 -3.80 -1.84
C SER A 77 -12.83 -4.23 -0.58
N ASN A 78 -13.54 -4.84 0.36
CA ASN A 78 -13.01 -5.25 1.66
C ASN A 78 -12.70 -6.75 1.66
N TYR A 79 -11.68 -7.15 0.91
CA TYR A 79 -11.20 -8.53 0.88
C TYR A 79 -10.34 -8.84 2.11
N SER A 80 -10.27 -10.11 2.49
CA SER A 80 -9.29 -10.60 3.45
C SER A 80 -7.88 -10.39 2.91
N PRO A 81 -6.87 -10.20 3.79
CA PRO A 81 -5.49 -10.00 3.37
C PRO A 81 -5.00 -11.18 2.51
N LEU A 82 -4.52 -10.88 1.30
CA LEU A 82 -4.03 -11.90 0.38
C LEU A 82 -2.58 -12.25 0.71
N PRO A 83 -2.25 -13.50 1.06
CA PRO A 83 -0.87 -13.88 1.38
C PRO A 83 0.03 -13.84 0.13
N GLU A 84 1.31 -13.50 0.30
CA GLU A 84 2.25 -13.34 -0.82
C GLU A 84 2.36 -14.55 -1.76
N ARG A 85 2.34 -15.77 -1.21
CA ARG A 85 2.33 -17.00 -2.02
C ARG A 85 1.21 -17.05 -3.08
N CYS A 86 0.12 -16.29 -2.89
CA CYS A 86 -1.00 -16.24 -3.81
C CYS A 86 -0.81 -15.23 -4.95
N PHE A 87 0.17 -14.31 -4.86
CA PHE A 87 0.36 -13.27 -5.88
C PHE A 87 1.82 -13.02 -6.27
N GLU A 88 2.80 -13.71 -5.69
CA GLU A 88 4.23 -13.52 -5.99
C GLU A 88 4.57 -13.71 -7.47
N HIS A 89 3.76 -14.50 -8.19
CA HIS A 89 3.91 -14.70 -9.63
C HIS A 89 3.30 -13.58 -10.49
N ILE A 90 2.50 -12.69 -9.89
CA ILE A 90 1.77 -11.60 -10.55
C ILE A 90 2.62 -10.32 -10.55
N VAL A 91 3.33 -10.05 -9.45
CA VAL A 91 4.13 -8.82 -9.28
C VAL A 91 5.59 -9.03 -9.68
N ASP A 92 6.23 -7.98 -10.20
CA ASP A 92 7.64 -8.06 -10.60
C ASP A 92 8.57 -7.69 -9.45
N TYR A 93 9.49 -8.59 -9.07
CA TYR A 93 10.49 -8.33 -8.04
C TYR A 93 11.71 -7.59 -8.58
N GLU A 94 12.28 -6.70 -7.77
CA GLU A 94 13.54 -6.01 -8.07
C GLU A 94 14.70 -7.02 -7.94
N GLY A 95 15.01 -7.70 -9.05
CA GLY A 95 16.10 -8.69 -9.11
C GLY A 95 15.85 -9.89 -8.19
N SER A 96 16.83 -10.22 -7.35
CA SER A 96 16.72 -11.29 -6.33
C SER A 96 16.25 -10.78 -4.97
N SER A 97 15.74 -9.54 -4.87
CA SER A 97 15.31 -8.97 -3.60
C SER A 97 13.86 -9.32 -3.26
N SER A 98 13.49 -9.24 -1.99
CA SER A 98 12.11 -9.37 -1.51
C SER A 98 11.25 -8.12 -1.74
N ARG A 99 11.76 -7.13 -2.48
CA ARG A 99 11.08 -5.89 -2.86
C ARG A 99 10.56 -6.02 -4.29
N PHE A 100 9.29 -5.68 -4.50
CA PHE A 100 8.71 -5.63 -5.84
C PHE A 100 8.51 -4.20 -6.32
N HIS A 101 8.39 -4.06 -7.63
CA HIS A 101 8.10 -2.79 -8.29
C HIS A 101 6.75 -2.26 -7.83
N PHE A 102 6.74 -1.04 -7.29
CA PHE A 102 5.53 -0.42 -6.75
C PHE A 102 4.48 -0.04 -7.82
N GLU A 103 4.86 -0.04 -9.09
CA GLU A 103 3.98 0.24 -10.21
C GLU A 103 3.48 -1.07 -10.80
N LEU A 104 2.15 -1.20 -10.92
CA LEU A 104 1.50 -2.35 -11.49
C LEU A 104 1.01 -2.01 -12.90
N ARG A 105 1.20 -2.94 -13.83
CA ARG A 105 0.55 -2.92 -15.15
C ARG A 105 -0.95 -3.21 -14.99
N PRO A 106 -1.81 -2.73 -15.91
CA PRO A 106 -3.23 -3.06 -15.88
C PRO A 106 -3.52 -4.56 -15.82
N THR A 107 -2.73 -5.40 -16.48
CA THR A 107 -2.88 -6.86 -16.43
C THR A 107 -2.61 -7.43 -15.04
N GLN A 108 -1.56 -6.95 -14.36
CA GLN A 108 -1.23 -7.35 -12.98
C GLN A 108 -2.33 -6.93 -12.00
N VAL A 109 -2.95 -5.76 -12.22
CA VAL A 109 -4.10 -5.33 -11.41
C VAL A 109 -5.27 -6.28 -11.58
N VAL A 110 -5.61 -6.67 -12.82
CA VAL A 110 -6.72 -7.62 -13.08
C VAL A 110 -6.46 -9.00 -12.47
N GLU A 111 -5.22 -9.49 -12.58
CA GLU A 111 -4.82 -10.77 -11.97
C GLU A 111 -4.86 -10.71 -10.44
N LEU A 112 -4.38 -9.62 -9.82
CA LEU A 112 -4.49 -9.41 -8.37
C LEU A 112 -5.94 -9.40 -7.92
N LEU A 113 -6.83 -8.69 -8.63
CA LEU A 113 -8.27 -8.68 -8.32
C LEU A 113 -8.87 -10.09 -8.38
N SER A 114 -8.44 -10.90 -9.34
CA SER A 114 -8.87 -12.30 -9.47
C SER A 114 -8.35 -13.14 -8.31
N ALA A 115 -7.09 -12.96 -7.90
CA ALA A 115 -6.49 -13.65 -6.77
C ALA A 115 -7.19 -13.33 -5.43
N PHE A 116 -7.55 -12.06 -5.21
CA PHE A 116 -8.35 -11.66 -4.03
C PHE A 116 -9.70 -12.37 -3.99
N ARG A 117 -10.44 -12.38 -5.10
CA ARG A 117 -11.75 -13.07 -5.19
C ARG A 117 -11.63 -14.56 -4.92
N ALA A 118 -10.66 -15.22 -5.57
CA ALA A 118 -10.44 -16.66 -5.37
C ALA A 118 -10.06 -16.99 -3.92
N HIS A 119 -9.29 -16.12 -3.26
CA HIS A 119 -8.93 -16.31 -1.86
C HIS A 119 -10.14 -16.17 -0.93
N GLU A 120 -10.99 -15.16 -1.12
CA GLU A 120 -12.24 -15.02 -0.36
C GLU A 120 -13.13 -16.25 -0.48
N ASP A 121 -13.35 -16.72 -1.71
CA ASP A 121 -14.20 -17.87 -1.97
C ASP A 121 -13.66 -19.11 -1.24
N SER A 122 -12.33 -19.29 -1.22
CA SER A 122 -11.69 -20.38 -0.47
C SER A 122 -11.86 -20.27 1.05
N MET A 123 -11.94 -19.05 1.58
CA MET A 123 -12.12 -18.79 3.02
C MET A 123 -13.58 -19.00 3.47
N GLN A 124 -14.55 -18.81 2.58
CA GLN A 124 -15.98 -19.04 2.89
C GLN A 124 -16.35 -20.53 2.93
N HIS A 125 -15.51 -21.39 2.36
CA HIS A 125 -15.69 -22.85 2.32
C HIS A 125 -14.74 -23.63 3.24
N ALA A 126 -13.95 -22.92 4.06
CA ALA A 126 -13.04 -23.49 5.07
C ALA A 126 -13.68 -23.51 6.46
#